data_AF-A0A7X9B1Q2-F1
#
_entry.id   AF-A0A7X9B1Q2-F1
#
_cell.length_a   1.000
_cell.length_b   1.000
_cell.length_c   1.000
_cell.angle_alpha   90.00
_cell.angle_beta   90.00
_cell.angle_gamma   90.00
#
_symmetry.space_group_name_H-M   'P 1'
#
loop_
_entity.id
_entity.type
_entity.pdbx_description
1 polymer ?
#
loop_
_entity_poly.entity_id
_entity_poly.type
_entity_poly.pdbx_seq_one_letter_code
_entity_poly.pdbx_strand_id
1 'polypeptide(L)'
;MTRAVLVTYLIGILVAVFTVIIVSYDFGTPVQYHWSYQRMPTLPFRAAEPTLLQLKAVGTLEASEALTGWQRILAIKPVPAFLWAAGMGFIGVLLFSVLRLRLRWWPLHPCMFLIWATYPITVMSHAILFGWLIKKLCVRFGGNRLVLKLKPLAVGVIAADIVGALIFMIAGALYFFVTGNQPKSYRYFPR
;
A
#
# COMPACT_ATOMS: atom_id res chain seq x y z
N MET A 1 8.71 -25.65 20.88
CA MET A 1 7.63 -24.65 20.66
C MET A 1 7.72 -23.95 19.30
N THR A 2 8.89 -23.55 18.82
CA THR A 2 9.07 -22.80 17.54
C THR A 2 8.61 -23.54 16.27
N ARG A 3 8.81 -24.86 16.16
CA ARG A 3 8.37 -25.63 14.98
C ARG A 3 6.85 -25.71 14.84
N ALA A 4 6.14 -25.96 15.93
CA ALA A 4 4.67 -26.04 15.92
C ALA A 4 4.04 -24.67 15.55
N VAL A 5 4.56 -23.58 16.12
CA VAL A 5 4.13 -22.22 15.80
C VAL A 5 4.36 -21.89 14.32
N LEU A 6 5.51 -22.26 13.79
CA LEU A 6 5.84 -22.04 12.37
C LEU A 6 4.91 -22.83 11.45
N VAL A 7 4.61 -24.09 11.79
CA VAL A 7 3.64 -24.92 11.06
C VAL A 7 2.25 -24.28 11.06
N THR A 8 1.78 -23.79 12.21
CA THR A 8 0.48 -23.09 12.31
C THR A 8 0.42 -21.87 11.40
N TYR A 9 1.47 -21.05 11.38
CA TYR A 9 1.52 -19.88 10.49
C TYR A 9 1.54 -20.27 9.01
N LEU A 10 2.30 -21.30 8.64
CA LEU A 10 2.34 -21.78 7.26
C LEU A 10 0.98 -22.30 6.80
N ILE A 11 0.33 -23.14 7.61
CA ILE A 11 -1.02 -23.65 7.31
C ILE A 11 -2.00 -22.49 7.19
N GLY A 12 -1.96 -21.52 8.12
CA GLY A 12 -2.82 -20.35 8.08
C GLY A 12 -2.64 -19.51 6.82
N ILE A 13 -1.39 -19.28 6.40
CA ILE A 13 -1.09 -18.54 5.15
C ILE A 13 -1.59 -19.31 3.93
N LEU A 14 -1.32 -20.62 3.86
CA LEU A 14 -1.77 -21.44 2.74
C LEU A 14 -3.30 -21.42 2.62
N VAL A 15 -4.01 -21.71 3.71
CA VAL A 15 -5.48 -21.68 3.74
C VAL A 15 -5.99 -20.30 3.32
N ALA A 16 -5.47 -19.21 3.90
CA ALA A 16 -5.90 -17.86 3.57
C ALA A 16 -5.69 -17.53 2.09
N VAL A 17 -4.52 -17.84 1.53
CA VAL A 17 -4.20 -17.58 0.12
C VAL A 17 -5.12 -18.38 -0.80
N PHE A 18 -5.27 -19.68 -0.57
CA PHE A 18 -6.13 -20.53 -1.40
C PHE A 18 -7.59 -20.09 -1.33
N THR A 19 -8.11 -19.82 -0.14
CA THR A 19 -9.48 -19.32 0.03
C THR A 19 -9.69 -17.99 -0.67
N VAL A 20 -8.77 -17.03 -0.54
CA VAL A 20 -8.90 -15.72 -1.21
C VAL A 20 -8.89 -15.88 -2.72
N ILE A 21 -8.03 -16.74 -3.29
CA ILE A 21 -7.97 -16.98 -4.73
C ILE A 21 -9.28 -17.59 -5.24
N ILE A 22 -9.76 -18.67 -4.60
CA ILE A 22 -11.00 -19.35 -5.00
C ILE A 22 -12.19 -18.40 -4.91
N VAL A 23 -12.36 -17.72 -3.77
CA VAL A 23 -13.47 -16.78 -3.57
C VAL A 23 -13.38 -15.61 -4.56
N SER A 24 -12.19 -15.09 -4.84
CA SER A 24 -12.03 -14.00 -5.81
C SER A 24 -12.28 -14.46 -7.25
N TYR A 25 -12.04 -15.74 -7.56
CA TYR A 25 -12.33 -16.32 -8.86
C TYR A 25 -13.83 -16.53 -9.05
N ASP A 26 -14.51 -17.11 -8.05
CA ASP A 26 -15.93 -17.44 -8.13
C ASP A 26 -16.84 -16.20 -8.01
N PHE A 27 -16.52 -15.30 -7.09
CA PHE A 27 -17.36 -14.13 -6.77
C PHE A 27 -16.83 -12.81 -7.34
N GLY A 28 -15.65 -12.83 -7.94
CA GLY A 28 -14.96 -11.61 -8.35
C GLY A 28 -14.45 -10.78 -7.18
N THR A 29 -13.81 -9.64 -7.49
CA THR A 29 -13.40 -8.69 -6.45
C THR A 29 -14.59 -7.81 -6.07
N PRO A 30 -14.82 -7.52 -4.78
CA PRO A 30 -15.98 -6.72 -4.39
C PRO A 30 -15.89 -5.30 -4.94
N VAL A 31 -16.99 -4.80 -5.50
CA VAL A 31 -17.08 -3.47 -6.13
C VAL A 31 -16.72 -2.32 -5.19
N GLN A 32 -16.89 -2.51 -3.87
CA GLN A 32 -16.51 -1.53 -2.86
C GLN A 32 -14.99 -1.32 -2.72
N TYR A 33 -14.17 -2.30 -3.12
CA TYR A 33 -12.71 -2.21 -3.06
C TYR A 33 -12.14 -1.58 -4.33
N HIS A 34 -12.06 -0.24 -4.32
CA HIS A 34 -11.57 0.56 -5.45
C HIS A 34 -10.23 0.08 -6.03
N TRP A 35 -9.30 -0.34 -5.17
CA TRP A 35 -7.96 -0.74 -5.58
C TRP A 35 -7.96 -2.00 -6.47
N SER A 36 -8.62 -3.06 -6.03
CA SER A 36 -8.68 -4.34 -6.75
C SER A 36 -9.70 -4.33 -7.89
N TYR A 37 -10.84 -3.67 -7.70
CA TYR A 37 -11.94 -3.69 -8.68
C TYR A 37 -11.74 -2.69 -9.82
N GLN A 38 -11.30 -1.45 -9.53
CA GLN A 38 -11.19 -0.40 -10.55
C GLN A 38 -9.75 -0.05 -10.89
N ARG A 39 -8.91 0.22 -9.87
CA ARG A 39 -7.55 0.74 -10.10
C ARG A 39 -6.67 -0.28 -10.80
N MET A 40 -6.51 -1.49 -10.26
CA MET A 40 -5.61 -2.49 -10.83
C MET A 40 -5.95 -2.85 -12.28
N PRO A 41 -7.21 -3.15 -12.65
CA PRO A 41 -7.53 -3.53 -14.03
C PRO A 41 -7.37 -2.37 -15.03
N THR A 42 -7.64 -1.14 -14.59
CA THR A 42 -7.59 0.04 -15.48
C THR A 42 -6.23 0.74 -15.51
N LEU A 43 -5.30 0.39 -14.61
CA LEU A 43 -4.02 1.08 -14.47
C LEU A 43 -3.20 1.12 -15.77
N PRO A 44 -3.01 -0.01 -16.49
CA PRO A 44 -2.23 0.00 -17.73
C PRO A 44 -2.91 0.82 -18.82
N PHE A 45 -4.23 0.70 -18.94
CA PHE A 45 -5.02 1.44 -19.92
C PHE A 45 -4.97 2.93 -19.67
N ARG A 46 -5.18 3.38 -18.43
CA ARG A 46 -5.10 4.80 -18.08
C ARG A 46 -3.71 5.41 -18.29
N ALA A 47 -2.66 4.59 -18.20
CA ALA A 47 -1.30 5.04 -18.48
C ALA A 47 -1.01 5.10 -20.00
N ALA A 48 -1.51 4.15 -20.77
CA ALA A 48 -1.21 4.03 -22.21
C ALA A 48 -2.14 4.84 -23.11
N GLU A 49 -3.43 4.95 -22.76
CA GLU A 49 -4.49 5.54 -23.57
C GLU A 49 -4.17 6.98 -24.02
N PRO A 50 -3.72 7.91 -23.16
CA PRO A 50 -3.38 9.27 -23.60
C PRO A 50 -2.26 9.29 -24.64
N THR A 51 -1.25 8.43 -24.47
CA THR A 51 -0.12 8.33 -25.39
C THR A 51 -0.54 7.69 -26.71
N LEU A 52 -1.38 6.67 -26.68
CA LEU A 52 -1.93 6.05 -27.89
C LEU A 52 -2.77 7.04 -28.70
N LEU A 53 -3.65 7.80 -28.04
CA LEU A 53 -4.45 8.84 -28.69
C LEU A 53 -3.58 9.94 -29.31
N GLN A 54 -2.51 10.36 -28.61
CA GLN A 54 -1.56 11.32 -29.13
C GLN A 54 -0.83 10.81 -30.38
N LEU A 55 -0.31 9.57 -30.34
CA LEU A 55 0.37 8.95 -31.48
C LEU A 55 -0.55 8.79 -32.68
N LYS A 56 -1.81 8.42 -32.43
CA LYS A 56 -2.85 8.33 -33.47
C LYS A 56 -3.14 9.69 -34.09
N ALA A 57 -3.27 10.75 -33.27
CA ALA A 57 -3.52 12.11 -33.74
C ALA A 57 -2.37 12.66 -34.60
N VAL A 58 -1.12 12.29 -34.28
CA VAL A 58 0.08 12.71 -35.03
C VAL A 58 0.37 11.77 -36.23
N GLY A 59 -0.36 10.67 -36.37
CA GLY A 59 -0.17 9.69 -37.46
C GLY A 59 1.12 8.86 -37.33
N THR A 60 1.68 8.74 -36.12
CA THR A 60 2.96 8.04 -35.87
C THR A 60 2.79 6.71 -35.12
N LEU A 61 1.54 6.27 -34.91
CA LEU A 61 1.23 5.05 -34.16
C LEU A 61 1.79 3.78 -34.82
N GLU A 62 1.54 3.58 -36.11
CA GLU A 62 2.02 2.39 -36.84
C GLU A 62 3.54 2.27 -36.81
N ALA A 63 4.25 3.40 -36.98
CA ALA A 63 5.70 3.45 -36.88
C ALA A 63 6.21 3.06 -35.48
N SER A 64 5.48 3.45 -34.42
CA SER A 64 5.81 3.07 -33.04
C SER A 64 5.55 1.58 -32.78
N GLU A 65 4.46 1.02 -33.30
CA GLU A 65 4.10 -0.39 -33.14
C GLU A 65 5.08 -1.33 -33.86
N ALA A 66 5.61 -0.90 -35.01
CA ALA A 66 6.60 -1.62 -35.80
C ALA A 66 7.97 -1.77 -35.12
N LEU A 67 8.30 -0.94 -34.12
CA LEU A 67 9.56 -1.05 -33.38
C LEU A 67 9.59 -2.34 -32.55
N THR A 68 10.72 -3.06 -32.56
CA THR A 68 10.89 -4.31 -31.79
C THR A 68 12.15 -4.31 -30.93
N GLY A 69 12.11 -5.02 -29.81
CA GLY A 69 13.25 -5.23 -28.92
C GLY A 69 13.97 -3.94 -28.50
N TRP A 70 15.26 -3.84 -28.83
CA TRP A 70 16.12 -2.71 -28.49
C TRP A 70 15.73 -1.39 -29.17
N GLN A 71 15.10 -1.45 -30.35
CA GLN A 71 14.66 -0.24 -31.06
C GLN A 71 13.65 0.54 -30.24
N ARG A 72 12.77 -0.15 -29.50
CA ARG A 72 11.82 0.50 -28.58
C ARG A 72 12.54 1.28 -27.50
N ILE A 73 13.64 0.73 -26.94
CA ILE A 73 14.42 1.36 -25.87
C ILE A 73 15.14 2.61 -26.38
N LEU A 74 15.75 2.53 -27.57
CA LEU A 74 16.45 3.66 -28.18
C LEU A 74 15.49 4.77 -28.64
N ALA A 75 14.24 4.41 -28.96
CA ALA A 75 13.20 5.35 -29.36
C ALA A 75 12.37 5.93 -28.18
N ILE A 76 12.67 5.57 -26.93
CA ILE A 76 11.92 6.09 -25.77
C ILE A 76 12.08 7.61 -25.69
N LYS A 77 10.93 8.30 -25.68
CA LYS A 77 10.86 9.75 -25.44
C LYS A 77 10.14 10.00 -24.11
N PRO A 78 10.88 10.15 -23.00
CA PRO A 78 10.26 10.38 -21.70
C PRO A 78 9.67 11.79 -21.61
N VAL A 79 8.57 11.92 -20.87
CA VAL A 79 7.96 13.22 -20.60
C VAL A 79 8.91 14.05 -19.72
N PRO A 80 9.13 15.35 -19.99
CA PRO A 80 10.02 16.18 -19.19
C PRO A 80 9.68 16.19 -17.70
N ALA A 81 8.38 16.20 -17.37
CA ALA A 81 7.91 16.11 -15.99
C ALA A 81 8.35 14.82 -15.27
N PHE A 82 8.36 13.69 -16.00
CA PHE A 82 8.85 12.42 -15.46
C PHE A 82 10.36 12.48 -15.18
N LEU A 83 11.14 13.04 -16.10
CA LEU A 83 12.59 13.19 -15.91
C LEU A 83 12.91 14.06 -14.70
N TRP A 84 12.19 15.18 -14.53
CA TRP A 84 12.34 16.03 -13.34
C TRP A 84 11.99 15.29 -12.05
N ALA A 85 10.85 14.62 -12.01
CA ALA A 85 10.43 13.88 -10.82
C ALA A 85 11.40 12.74 -10.47
N ALA A 86 11.82 11.95 -11.47
CA ALA A 86 12.77 10.86 -11.30
C ALA A 86 14.16 11.37 -10.87
N GLY A 87 14.65 12.43 -11.52
CA GLY A 87 15.94 13.05 -11.20
C GLY A 87 15.97 13.63 -9.79
N MET A 88 14.95 14.41 -9.42
CA MET A 88 14.83 14.95 -8.05
C MET A 88 14.69 13.86 -7.00
N GLY A 89 13.91 12.80 -7.29
CA GLY A 89 13.78 11.65 -6.42
C GLY A 89 15.12 10.92 -6.21
N PHE A 90 15.85 10.66 -7.29
CA PHE A 90 17.16 10.02 -7.25
C PHE A 90 18.18 10.84 -6.46
N ILE A 91 18.28 12.14 -6.76
CA ILE A 91 19.18 13.06 -6.04
C ILE A 91 18.77 13.15 -4.56
N GLY A 92 17.48 13.25 -4.27
CA GLY A 92 16.95 13.31 -2.91
C GLY A 92 17.30 12.07 -2.09
N VAL A 93 17.13 10.88 -2.66
CA VAL A 93 17.51 9.60 -2.03
C VAL A 93 19.00 9.55 -1.75
N LEU A 94 19.85 9.89 -2.72
CA LEU A 94 21.30 9.90 -2.54
C LEU A 94 21.73 10.91 -1.46
N LEU A 95 21.23 12.14 -1.56
CA LEU A 95 21.54 13.20 -0.61
C LEU A 95 21.15 12.80 0.81
N PHE A 96 19.94 12.27 1.01
CA PHE A 96 19.47 11.89 2.34
C PHE A 96 20.20 10.66 2.87
N SER A 97 20.60 9.74 1.99
CA SER A 97 21.44 8.60 2.36
C SER A 97 22.82 9.08 2.86
N VAL A 98 23.45 10.01 2.15
CA VAL A 98 24.75 10.58 2.55
C VAL A 98 24.62 11.40 3.84
N LEU A 99 23.62 12.26 3.95
CA LEU A 99 23.38 13.06 5.15
C LEU A 99 23.11 12.17 6.36
N ARG A 100 22.39 11.06 6.18
CA ARG A 100 22.13 10.10 7.25
C ARG A 100 23.40 9.41 7.75
N LEU A 101 24.38 9.16 6.86
CA LEU A 101 25.67 8.58 7.23
C LEU A 101 26.60 9.61 7.89
N ARG A 102 26.52 10.89 7.52
CA ARG A 102 27.43 11.94 8.02
C ARG A 102 26.91 12.70 9.24
N LEU A 103 25.60 12.95 9.33
CA LEU A 103 24.97 13.75 10.37
C LEU A 103 24.18 12.86 11.34
N ARG A 104 24.73 12.67 12.54
CA ARG A 104 24.14 11.82 13.59
C ARG A 104 22.73 12.25 14.01
N TRP A 105 22.41 13.54 13.86
CA TRP A 105 21.13 14.12 14.28
C TRP A 105 20.10 14.23 13.15
N TRP A 106 20.46 13.87 11.90
CA TRP A 106 19.58 14.06 10.75
C TRP A 106 18.31 13.20 10.87
N PRO A 107 17.11 13.80 10.91
CA PRO A 107 15.88 13.06 11.24
C PRO A 107 15.23 12.40 10.01
N LEU A 108 15.54 12.86 8.80
CA LEU A 108 14.86 12.41 7.59
C LEU A 108 15.53 11.17 6.99
N HIS A 109 14.72 10.14 6.71
CA HIS A 109 15.19 8.86 6.18
C HIS A 109 14.97 8.80 4.67
N PRO A 110 15.93 8.33 3.85
CA PRO A 110 15.75 8.22 2.40
C PRO A 110 14.54 7.36 1.98
N CYS A 111 14.15 6.39 2.80
CA CYS A 111 12.91 5.59 2.59
C CYS A 111 11.64 6.44 2.49
N MET A 112 11.63 7.70 2.94
CA MET A 112 10.46 8.57 2.77
C MET A 112 10.11 8.76 1.29
N PHE A 113 11.10 8.81 0.39
CA PHE A 113 10.86 8.96 -1.06
C PHE A 113 10.19 7.73 -1.67
N LEU A 114 10.33 6.55 -1.06
CA LEU A 114 9.66 5.33 -1.50
C LEU A 114 8.17 5.34 -1.15
N ILE A 115 7.83 5.87 0.03
CA ILE A 115 6.49 5.72 0.58
C ILE A 115 5.62 6.97 0.49
N TRP A 116 6.20 8.17 0.32
CA TRP A 116 5.47 9.44 0.40
C TRP A 116 4.26 9.48 -0.55
N ALA A 117 4.43 9.12 -1.81
CA ALA A 117 3.34 9.18 -2.79
C ALA A 117 2.43 7.94 -2.82
N THR A 118 2.32 7.21 -1.70
CA THR A 118 1.56 5.95 -1.65
C THR A 118 0.28 6.07 -0.80
N TYR A 119 -0.78 5.36 -1.19
CA TYR A 119 -2.02 5.35 -0.42
C TYR A 119 -1.83 4.95 1.05
N PRO A 120 -1.04 3.90 1.40
CA PRO A 120 -0.82 3.53 2.79
C PRO A 120 -0.27 4.67 3.65
N ILE A 121 0.69 5.46 3.16
CA ILE A 121 1.22 6.57 3.97
C ILE A 121 0.18 7.67 4.16
N THR A 122 -0.69 7.92 3.17
CA THR A 122 -1.73 8.96 3.29
C THR A 122 -2.75 8.65 4.38
N VAL A 123 -3.05 7.37 4.62
CA VAL A 123 -4.00 6.96 5.66
C VAL A 123 -3.32 6.67 7.00
N MET A 124 -2.07 6.19 7.00
CA MET A 124 -1.35 5.80 8.23
C MET A 124 -0.47 6.91 8.82
N SER A 125 -0.20 8.00 8.09
CA SER A 125 0.69 9.08 8.54
C SER A 125 0.35 9.60 9.93
N HIS A 126 -0.94 9.82 10.21
CA HIS A 126 -1.44 10.27 11.49
C HIS A 126 -1.15 9.26 12.61
N ALA A 127 -1.42 7.97 12.39
CA ALA A 127 -1.14 6.92 13.36
C ALA A 127 0.36 6.78 13.65
N ILE A 128 1.21 6.92 12.63
CA ILE A 128 2.68 6.92 12.77
C ILE A 128 3.12 8.13 13.59
N LEU A 129 2.58 9.32 13.31
CA LEU A 129 2.88 10.55 14.05
C LEU A 129 2.50 10.43 15.52
N PHE A 130 1.29 9.94 15.82
CA PHE A 130 0.85 9.71 17.19
C PHE A 130 1.68 8.64 17.89
N GLY A 131 2.01 7.53 17.23
CA GLY A 131 2.89 6.51 17.78
C GLY A 131 4.28 7.06 18.13
N TRP A 132 4.85 7.90 17.25
CA TRP A 132 6.11 8.60 17.52
C TRP A 132 6.00 9.58 18.69
N LEU A 133 4.94 10.40 18.73
CA LEU A 133 4.70 11.39 19.77
C LEU A 133 4.54 10.71 21.14
N ILE A 134 3.67 9.72 21.24
CA ILE A 134 3.45 8.94 22.46
C ILE A 134 4.77 8.33 22.93
N LYS A 135 5.52 7.68 22.03
CA LYS A 135 6.83 7.11 22.37
C LYS A 135 7.81 8.17 22.88
N LYS A 136 7.88 9.34 22.23
CA LYS A 136 8.72 10.46 22.66
C LYS A 136 8.35 10.95 24.06
N LEU A 137 7.06 11.09 24.35
CA LEU A 137 6.55 11.48 25.66
C LEU A 137 6.89 10.43 26.72
N CYS A 138 6.69 9.14 26.43
CA CYS A 138 7.05 8.06 27.34
C CYS A 138 8.53 8.05 27.70
N VAL A 139 9.42 8.24 26.71
CA VAL A 139 10.86 8.33 26.95
C VAL A 139 11.21 9.57 27.76
N ARG A 140 10.56 10.72 27.49
CA ARG A 140 10.83 11.98 28.19
C ARG A 140 10.41 11.95 29.66
N PHE A 141 9.25 11.38 29.98
CA PHE A 141 8.67 11.42 31.33
C PHE A 141 8.90 10.15 32.16
N GLY A 142 9.05 8.99 31.53
CA GLY A 142 9.17 7.70 32.24
C GLY A 142 10.36 6.84 31.80
N GLY A 143 11.23 7.36 30.94
CA GLY A 143 12.38 6.64 30.41
C GLY A 143 12.01 5.36 29.64
N ASN A 144 13.00 4.49 29.43
CA ASN A 144 12.80 3.26 28.67
C ASN A 144 11.90 2.24 29.41
N ARG A 145 11.84 2.30 30.74
CA ARG A 145 10.99 1.40 31.55
C ARG A 145 9.51 1.61 31.26
N LEU A 146 9.06 2.85 31.11
CA LEU A 146 7.67 3.15 30.77
C LEU A 146 7.30 2.66 29.36
N VAL A 147 8.21 2.79 28.39
CA VAL A 147 8.02 2.27 27.04
C VAL A 147 7.79 0.75 27.05
N LEU A 148 8.59 0.01 27.82
CA LEU A 148 8.43 -1.44 27.95
C LEU A 148 7.10 -1.83 28.61
N LYS A 149 6.66 -1.06 29.62
CA LYS A 149 5.36 -1.27 30.28
C LYS A 149 4.16 -0.96 29.39
N LEU A 150 4.27 0.01 28.49
CA LEU A 150 3.18 0.39 27.57
C LEU A 150 3.17 -0.43 26.28
N LYS A 151 4.24 -1.18 25.97
CA LYS A 151 4.31 -2.04 24.78
C LYS A 151 3.13 -3.01 24.67
N PRO A 152 2.69 -3.72 25.73
CA PRO A 152 1.49 -4.58 25.66
C PRO A 152 0.22 -3.82 25.30
N LEU A 153 0.05 -2.58 25.78
CA LEU A 153 -1.10 -1.75 25.43
C LEU A 153 -1.11 -1.40 23.93
N ALA A 154 0.04 -1.04 23.36
CA ALA A 154 0.15 -0.79 21.92
C ALA A 154 -0.20 -2.03 21.08
N VAL A 155 0.26 -3.21 21.51
CA VAL A 155 -0.13 -4.49 20.87
C VAL A 155 -1.63 -4.75 21.04
N GLY A 156 -2.20 -4.43 22.21
CA GLY A 156 -3.63 -4.53 22.48
C GLY A 156 -4.47 -3.64 21.55
N VAL A 157 -4.03 -2.42 21.25
CA VAL A 157 -4.71 -1.53 20.29
C VAL A 157 -4.71 -2.14 18.88
N ILE A 158 -3.58 -2.70 18.45
CA ILE A 158 -3.49 -3.39 17.14
C ILE A 158 -4.40 -4.62 17.12
N ALA A 159 -4.40 -5.41 18.19
CA ALA A 159 -5.27 -6.58 18.32
C ALA A 159 -6.75 -6.19 18.32
N ALA A 160 -7.11 -5.09 18.99
CA ALA A 160 -8.48 -4.59 19.04
C ALA A 160 -8.99 -4.16 17.65
N ASP A 161 -8.13 -3.55 16.82
CA ASP A 161 -8.48 -3.20 15.43
C ASP A 161 -8.78 -4.46 14.60
N ILE A 162 -7.95 -5.50 14.73
CA ILE A 162 -8.15 -6.79 14.04
C ILE A 162 -9.44 -7.48 14.53
N VAL A 163 -9.68 -7.49 15.85
CA VAL A 163 -10.91 -8.06 16.42
C VAL A 163 -12.14 -7.28 15.98
N GLY A 164 -12.04 -5.94 15.93
CA GLY A 164 -13.10 -5.08 15.40
C GLY A 164 -13.46 -5.45 13.96
N ALA A 165 -12.46 -5.58 13.09
CA ALA A 165 -12.65 -6.04 11.72
C ALA A 165 -13.31 -7.43 11.65
N LEU A 166 -12.87 -8.36 12.50
CA LEU A 166 -13.42 -9.72 12.57
C LEU A 166 -14.89 -9.72 13.00
N ILE A 167 -15.30 -8.87 13.94
CA ILE A 167 -16.71 -8.74 14.37
C ILE A 167 -17.59 -8.34 13.19
N PHE A 168 -17.17 -7.34 12.40
CA PHE A 168 -17.93 -6.92 11.22
C PHE A 168 -17.94 -7.99 10.12
N MET A 169 -16.84 -8.73 9.95
CA MET A 169 -16.80 -9.88 9.02
C MET A 169 -17.77 -10.98 9.44
N ILE A 170 -17.83 -11.34 10.73
CA ILE A 170 -18.77 -12.34 11.25
C ILE A 170 -20.22 -11.85 11.09
N ALA A 171 -20.50 -10.59 11.43
CA ALA A 171 -21.83 -10.01 11.26
C ALA A 171 -22.27 -10.02 9.78
N GLY A 172 -21.36 -9.67 8.86
CA GLY A 172 -21.60 -9.74 7.42
C GLY A 172 -21.83 -11.16 6.91
N ALA A 173 -21.08 -12.14 7.42
CA ALA A 173 -21.28 -13.55 7.10
C ALA A 173 -22.64 -14.05 7.59
N LEU A 174 -23.02 -13.77 8.84
CA LEU A 174 -24.33 -14.11 9.40
C LEU A 174 -25.47 -13.48 8.59
N TYR A 175 -25.34 -12.21 8.21
CA TYR A 175 -26.30 -11.53 7.35
C TYR A 175 -26.46 -12.24 5.99
N PHE A 176 -25.35 -12.63 5.37
CA PHE A 176 -25.37 -13.37 4.10
C PHE A 176 -26.03 -14.74 4.26
N PHE A 177 -25.74 -15.48 5.33
CA PHE A 177 -26.38 -16.78 5.58
C PHE A 177 -27.89 -16.70 5.80
N VAL A 178 -28.39 -15.62 6.41
CA VAL A 178 -29.83 -15.44 6.67
C VAL A 178 -30.57 -14.89 5.45
N THR A 179 -29.97 -13.94 4.72
CA THR A 179 -30.68 -13.19 3.67
C THR A 179 -30.35 -13.63 2.25
N GLY A 180 -29.27 -14.38 2.03
CA GLY A 180 -28.71 -14.70 0.72
C GLY A 180 -28.12 -13.50 -0.04
N ASN A 181 -28.20 -12.30 0.53
CA ASN A 181 -27.74 -11.07 -0.11
C ASN A 181 -26.41 -10.62 0.45
N GLN A 182 -25.58 -9.99 -0.39
CA GLN A 182 -24.32 -9.42 0.05
C GLN A 182 -24.55 -8.32 1.11
N PRO A 183 -23.77 -8.29 2.21
CA PRO A 183 -23.91 -7.27 3.24
C PRO A 183 -23.62 -5.89 2.64
N LYS A 184 -24.53 -4.94 2.86
CA LYS A 184 -24.35 -3.56 2.39
C LYS A 184 -23.14 -2.94 3.09
N SER A 185 -22.30 -2.25 2.32
CA SER A 185 -21.16 -1.53 2.88
C SER A 185 -21.64 -0.40 3.79
N TYR A 186 -21.28 -0.50 5.08
CA TYR A 186 -21.47 0.60 6.04
C TYR A 186 -20.37 1.65 5.83
N ARG A 187 -20.73 2.77 5.20
CA ARG A 187 -19.88 3.97 5.11
C ARG A 187 -20.48 5.07 5.97
N TYR A 188 -19.97 5.24 7.19
CA TYR A 188 -20.42 6.30 8.11
C TYR A 188 -19.90 7.69 7.71
N PHE A 189 -18.73 7.76 7.08
CA PHE A 189 -18.14 9.01 6.61
C PHE A 189 -18.23 9.09 5.09
N PRO A 190 -18.84 10.15 4.51
CA PRO A 190 -18.72 10.42 3.09
C PRO A 190 -17.25 10.72 2.78
N ARG A 191 -16.70 10.03 1.79
CA ARG A 191 -15.39 10.31 1.21
C ARG A 191 -15.58 10.69 -0.24
#